data_AF-A0A967GN16-F1
#
_entry.id   AF-A0A967GN16-F1
#
_cell.length_a   1.000
_cell.length_b   1.000
_cell.length_c   1.000
_cell.angle_alpha   90.00
_cell.angle_beta   90.00
_cell.angle_gamma   90.00
#
_symmetry.space_group_name_H-M   'P 1'
#
loop_
_entity.id
_entity.type
_entity.pdbx_description
1 polymer ?
#
loop_
_entity_poly.entity_id
_entity_poly.type
_entity_poly.pdbx_seq_one_letter_code
_entity_poly.pdbx_strand_id
1 'polypeptide(L)'
;MLKTASSSTEKPVAESTTAPQKSAAPERWYGSEHVARGGTLFAQHCAECHGKNGEGASSWRRAGPDGKYPPPPLNGTGHAWHHPIQVLGAQIKWGAPGGQGNMPSFGDRLSDQQIIDVIAWFQDRWTDEIYAQWWELELRSRQ
;
A
#
# COMPACT_ATOMS: atom_id res chain seq x y z
N MET A 1 -16.57 77.26 3.04
CA MET A 1 -16.64 76.90 1.61
C MET A 1 -15.63 75.78 1.35
N LEU A 2 -16.05 74.78 0.56
CA LEU A 2 -15.24 73.73 -0.12
C LEU A 2 -14.58 72.68 0.81
N LYS A 3 -15.15 71.47 0.99
CA LYS A 3 -15.35 70.31 0.09
C LYS A 3 -14.22 69.26 0.22
N THR A 4 -14.71 68.03 0.38
CA THR A 4 -14.24 66.73 -0.14
C THR A 4 -13.25 65.86 0.65
N ALA A 5 -13.66 64.58 0.70
CA ALA A 5 -13.10 63.43 1.39
C ALA A 5 -12.12 62.62 0.51
N SER A 6 -11.43 61.66 1.13
CA SER A 6 -10.88 60.43 0.51
C SER A 6 -10.67 59.43 1.66
N SER A 7 -11.59 58.49 1.89
CA SER A 7 -11.70 57.16 1.27
C SER A 7 -10.46 56.29 1.49
N SER A 8 -10.53 55.44 2.52
CA SER A 8 -9.77 54.17 2.59
C SER A 8 -10.77 53.06 2.30
N THR A 9 -10.67 52.45 1.12
CA THR A 9 -11.38 51.24 0.77
C THR A 9 -10.55 50.05 1.22
N GLU A 10 -11.01 49.34 2.25
CA GLU A 10 -10.57 47.96 2.50
C GLU A 10 -11.05 47.09 1.34
N LYS A 11 -10.13 46.33 0.74
CA LYS A 11 -10.45 45.26 -0.21
C LYS A 11 -10.92 44.02 0.57
N PRO A 12 -11.95 43.31 0.09
CA PRO A 12 -12.53 42.20 0.82
C PRO A 12 -11.60 40.99 0.83
N VAL A 13 -11.64 40.26 1.95
CA VAL A 13 -11.11 38.91 2.14
C VAL A 13 -11.78 37.99 1.13
N ALA A 14 -11.03 37.48 0.16
CA ALA A 14 -11.50 36.39 -0.68
C ALA A 14 -11.42 35.10 0.12
N GLU A 15 -12.54 34.76 0.73
CA GLU A 15 -12.84 33.43 1.23
C GLU A 15 -12.83 32.48 0.02
N SER A 16 -11.75 31.72 -0.11
CA SER A 16 -11.58 30.74 -1.18
C SER A 16 -12.48 29.53 -0.87
N THR A 17 -13.75 29.65 -1.23
CA THR A 17 -14.66 28.52 -1.37
C THR A 17 -14.12 27.61 -2.48
N THR A 18 -13.36 26.59 -2.07
CA THR A 18 -12.93 25.53 -2.99
C THR A 18 -14.04 24.51 -3.08
N ALA A 19 -14.66 24.42 -4.26
CA ALA A 19 -15.52 23.30 -4.66
C ALA A 19 -14.78 21.96 -4.47
N PRO A 20 -15.48 20.85 -4.18
CA PRO A 20 -14.84 19.56 -3.93
C PRO A 20 -14.09 19.11 -5.19
N GLN A 21 -12.76 19.11 -5.13
CA GLN A 21 -11.92 18.50 -6.15
C GLN A 21 -12.13 16.99 -6.07
N LYS A 22 -12.43 16.34 -7.21
CA LYS A 22 -12.31 14.88 -7.36
C LYS A 22 -10.93 14.49 -6.84
N SER A 23 -10.89 13.84 -5.68
CA SER A 23 -9.66 13.70 -4.90
C SER A 23 -8.62 12.92 -5.70
N ALA A 24 -7.46 13.52 -5.93
CA ALA A 24 -6.28 12.78 -6.37
C ALA A 24 -6.00 11.67 -5.35
N ALA A 25 -5.50 10.53 -5.82
CA ALA A 25 -5.12 9.44 -4.92
C ALA A 25 -4.13 9.94 -3.86
N PRO A 26 -4.19 9.42 -2.63
CA PRO A 26 -3.29 9.85 -1.57
C PRO A 26 -1.84 9.61 -1.98
N GLU A 27 -0.95 10.47 -1.46
CA GLU A 27 0.48 10.30 -1.69
C GLU A 27 0.93 8.90 -1.22
N ARG A 28 1.83 8.30 -2.01
CA ARG A 28 2.41 6.99 -1.66
C ARG A 28 3.27 7.16 -0.41
N TRP A 29 3.11 6.31 0.60
CA TRP A 29 3.91 6.39 1.83
C TRP A 29 5.39 6.03 1.60
N TYR A 30 5.71 5.48 0.43
CA TYR A 30 7.04 5.05 0.02
C TYR A 30 7.58 5.91 -1.12
N GLY A 31 8.90 6.02 -1.19
CA GLY A 31 9.63 6.61 -2.32
C GLY A 31 10.21 5.56 -3.27
N SER A 32 10.74 6.00 -4.42
CA SER A 32 11.33 5.14 -5.45
C SER A 32 12.47 4.25 -4.93
N GLU A 33 13.24 4.71 -3.95
CA GLU A 33 14.30 3.91 -3.35
C GLU A 33 13.77 2.66 -2.61
N HIS A 34 12.62 2.78 -1.93
CA HIS A 34 11.97 1.66 -1.25
C HIS A 34 11.53 0.61 -2.28
N VAL A 35 10.92 1.07 -3.38
CA VAL A 35 10.51 0.21 -4.49
C VAL A 35 11.71 -0.51 -5.11
N ALA A 36 12.82 0.20 -5.34
CA ALA A 36 14.03 -0.39 -5.93
C ALA A 36 14.66 -1.48 -5.03
N ARG A 37 14.83 -1.19 -3.73
CA ARG A 37 15.34 -2.16 -2.75
C ARG A 37 14.38 -3.34 -2.60
N GLY A 38 13.10 -3.04 -2.42
CA GLY A 38 12.02 -4.02 -2.29
C GLY A 38 11.93 -4.95 -3.49
N GLY A 39 12.13 -4.45 -4.70
CA GLY A 39 12.12 -5.26 -5.91
C GLY A 39 13.27 -6.25 -5.99
N THR A 40 14.46 -5.84 -5.53
CA THR A 40 15.61 -6.74 -5.44
C THR A 40 15.32 -7.88 -4.45
N LEU A 41 14.80 -7.54 -3.27
CA LEU A 41 14.44 -8.50 -2.23
C LEU A 41 13.30 -9.43 -2.67
N PHE A 42 12.27 -8.87 -3.29
CA PHE A 42 11.12 -9.64 -3.78
C PHE A 42 11.55 -10.65 -4.84
N ALA A 43 12.41 -10.25 -5.78
CA ALA A 43 12.95 -11.15 -6.79
C ALA A 43 13.75 -12.30 -6.18
N GLN A 44 14.49 -12.06 -5.09
CA GLN A 44 15.32 -13.06 -4.42
C GLN A 44 14.52 -14.02 -3.54
N HIS A 45 13.42 -13.56 -2.94
CA HIS A 45 12.77 -14.28 -1.84
C HIS A 45 11.30 -14.64 -2.08
N CYS A 46 10.60 -13.90 -2.94
CA CYS A 46 9.14 -13.97 -3.04
C CYS A 46 8.66 -14.43 -4.41
N ALA A 47 9.39 -14.06 -5.47
CA ALA A 47 8.97 -14.25 -6.85
C ALA A 47 8.86 -15.72 -7.28
N GLU A 48 9.58 -16.64 -6.63
CA GLU A 48 9.47 -18.09 -6.91
C GLU A 48 8.04 -18.60 -6.70
N CYS A 49 7.35 -18.08 -5.68
CA CYS A 49 5.99 -18.48 -5.33
C CYS A 49 4.93 -17.48 -5.81
N HIS A 50 5.19 -16.19 -5.66
CA HIS A 50 4.22 -15.13 -5.96
C HIS A 50 4.32 -14.61 -7.41
N GLY A 51 5.24 -15.12 -8.23
CA GLY A 51 5.48 -14.65 -9.58
C GLY A 51 6.26 -13.34 -9.65
N LYS A 52 6.87 -13.02 -10.79
CA LYS A 52 7.81 -11.89 -10.93
C LYS A 52 7.18 -10.53 -10.65
N ASN A 53 5.88 -10.41 -10.84
CA ASN A 53 5.12 -9.19 -10.62
C ASN A 53 4.12 -9.34 -9.48
N GLY A 54 4.24 -10.35 -8.60
CA GLY A 54 3.27 -10.58 -7.54
C GLY A 54 1.89 -11.00 -8.07
N GLU A 55 1.82 -11.60 -9.25
CA GLU A 55 0.58 -12.09 -9.87
C GLU A 55 -0.01 -13.33 -9.18
N GLY A 56 0.77 -14.01 -8.34
CA GLY A 56 0.35 -15.22 -7.64
C GLY A 56 0.03 -16.39 -8.58
N ALA A 57 -0.46 -17.47 -7.99
CA ALA A 57 -0.93 -18.62 -8.77
C ALA A 57 -2.34 -18.37 -9.32
N SER A 58 -2.65 -18.80 -10.54
CA SER A 58 -3.99 -18.63 -11.14
C SER A 58 -5.11 -19.33 -10.34
N SER A 59 -4.77 -20.40 -9.63
CA SER A 59 -5.68 -21.19 -8.79
C SER A 59 -5.71 -20.74 -7.32
N TRP A 60 -5.18 -19.57 -6.96
CA TRP A 60 -5.02 -19.13 -5.57
C TRP A 60 -6.29 -19.14 -4.70
N ARG A 61 -7.48 -19.16 -5.31
CA ARG A 61 -8.78 -19.27 -4.61
C ARG A 61 -9.25 -20.71 -4.36
N ARG A 62 -8.49 -21.73 -4.78
CA ARG A 62 -8.84 -23.14 -4.60
C ARG A 62 -7.73 -23.83 -3.82
N ALA A 63 -8.11 -24.55 -2.76
CA ALA A 63 -7.18 -25.37 -2.03
C ALA A 63 -6.61 -26.48 -2.94
N GLY A 64 -5.32 -26.77 -2.78
CA GLY A 64 -4.65 -27.87 -3.43
C GLY A 64 -4.96 -29.22 -2.76
N PRO A 65 -4.35 -30.31 -3.26
CA PRO A 65 -4.48 -31.65 -2.67
C PRO A 65 -4.01 -31.75 -1.21
N ASP A 66 -3.10 -30.85 -0.79
CA ASP A 66 -2.62 -30.71 0.59
C ASP A 66 -3.58 -29.91 1.49
N GLY A 67 -4.73 -29.48 0.95
CA GLY A 67 -5.71 -28.64 1.65
C GLY A 67 -5.30 -27.18 1.80
N LYS A 68 -4.13 -26.78 1.29
CA LYS A 68 -3.61 -25.42 1.44
C LYS A 68 -3.88 -24.58 0.19
N TYR A 69 -3.99 -23.27 0.39
CA TYR A 69 -4.17 -22.34 -0.71
C TYR A 69 -2.83 -21.99 -1.37
N PRO A 70 -2.76 -21.94 -2.71
CA PRO A 70 -1.59 -21.45 -3.43
C PRO A 70 -1.28 -19.96 -3.11
N PRO A 71 -0.08 -19.47 -3.44
CA PRO A 71 0.31 -18.08 -3.19
C PRO A 71 -0.68 -17.09 -3.84
N PRO A 72 -1.30 -16.18 -3.06
CA PRO A 72 -2.23 -15.21 -3.60
C PRO A 72 -1.49 -14.10 -4.39
N PRO A 73 -2.19 -13.41 -5.31
CA PRO A 73 -1.68 -12.21 -5.94
C PRO A 73 -1.46 -11.10 -4.89
N LEU A 74 -0.31 -10.46 -4.97
CA LEU A 74 0.10 -9.32 -4.14
C LEU A 74 0.02 -8.00 -4.91
N ASN A 75 -0.17 -8.03 -6.23
CA ASN A 75 -0.17 -6.88 -7.13
C ASN A 75 -1.52 -6.14 -7.21
N GLY A 76 -2.41 -6.32 -6.24
CA GLY A 76 -3.70 -5.64 -6.17
C GLY A 76 -4.88 -6.42 -6.81
N THR A 77 -4.61 -7.48 -7.57
CA THR A 77 -5.68 -8.35 -8.13
C THR A 77 -6.21 -9.40 -7.14
N GLY A 78 -5.53 -9.53 -5.99
CA GLY A 78 -5.88 -10.39 -4.87
C GLY A 78 -6.59 -9.64 -3.75
N HIS A 79 -6.32 -10.05 -2.51
CA HIS A 79 -6.94 -9.46 -1.31
C HIS A 79 -5.94 -8.76 -0.37
N ALA A 80 -4.66 -8.67 -0.76
CA ALA A 80 -3.61 -8.08 0.07
C ALA A 80 -3.91 -6.64 0.52
N TRP A 81 -4.63 -5.87 -0.30
CA TRP A 81 -5.04 -4.49 -0.01
C TRP A 81 -6.09 -4.36 1.10
N HIS A 82 -6.66 -5.47 1.60
CA HIS A 82 -7.53 -5.46 2.79
C HIS A 82 -6.74 -5.52 4.12
N HIS A 83 -5.41 -5.57 4.07
CA HIS A 83 -4.57 -5.73 5.26
C HIS A 83 -3.68 -4.52 5.47
N PRO A 84 -3.63 -3.96 6.70
CA PRO A 84 -2.72 -2.86 7.00
C PRO A 84 -1.27 -3.34 6.98
N ILE A 85 -0.34 -2.40 6.87
CA ILE A 85 1.10 -2.67 6.72
C ILE A 85 1.66 -3.55 7.85
N GLN A 86 1.13 -3.39 9.07
CA GLN A 86 1.51 -4.19 10.23
C GLN A 86 1.13 -5.67 10.06
N VAL A 87 -0.06 -5.95 9.50
CA VAL A 87 -0.51 -7.32 9.24
C VAL A 87 0.27 -7.94 8.09
N LEU A 88 0.50 -7.18 7.01
CA LEU A 88 1.33 -7.61 5.89
C LEU A 88 2.77 -7.92 6.35
N GLY A 89 3.36 -7.03 7.16
CA GLY A 89 4.68 -7.20 7.72
C GLY A 89 4.78 -8.42 8.63
N ALA A 90 3.80 -8.62 9.52
CA ALA A 90 3.73 -9.81 10.38
C ALA A 90 3.61 -11.09 9.56
N GLN A 91 2.81 -11.09 8.49
CA GLN A 91 2.64 -12.24 7.60
C GLN A 91 3.95 -12.62 6.89
N ILE A 92 4.76 -11.63 6.49
CA ILE A 92 6.10 -11.85 5.92
C ILE A 92 7.08 -12.32 6.99
N LYS A 93 7.10 -11.66 8.14
CA LYS A 93 8.04 -11.94 9.23
C LYS A 93 7.87 -13.35 9.78
N TRP A 94 6.63 -13.75 10.02
CA TRP A 94 6.30 -14.99 10.74
C TRP A 94 5.79 -16.12 9.84
N GLY A 95 5.52 -15.85 8.56
CA GLY A 95 4.98 -16.84 7.64
C GLY A 95 3.53 -17.22 7.93
N ALA A 96 3.03 -18.28 7.32
CA ALA A 96 1.64 -18.71 7.48
C ALA A 96 1.32 -19.10 8.94
N PRO A 97 0.28 -18.50 9.57
CA PRO A 97 -0.06 -18.78 10.97
C PRO A 97 -0.22 -20.28 11.25
N GLY A 98 0.43 -20.77 12.29
CA GLY A 98 0.31 -22.18 12.72
C GLY A 98 0.65 -23.22 11.65
N GLY A 99 1.41 -22.86 10.61
CA GLY A 99 1.73 -23.77 9.50
C GLY A 99 0.56 -24.07 8.56
N GLN A 100 -0.55 -23.33 8.68
CA GLN A 100 -1.77 -23.51 7.89
C GLN A 100 -1.60 -23.18 6.39
N GLY A 101 -0.45 -22.62 6.01
CA GLY A 101 -0.07 -22.32 4.64
C GLY A 101 1.34 -22.80 4.30
N ASN A 102 1.77 -22.50 3.07
CA ASN A 102 3.10 -22.85 2.56
C ASN A 102 4.07 -21.66 2.57
N MET A 103 3.63 -20.47 3.02
CA MET A 103 4.49 -19.28 3.10
C MET A 103 5.46 -19.41 4.30
N PRO A 104 6.78 -19.45 4.07
CA PRO A 104 7.77 -19.54 5.16
C PRO A 104 7.90 -18.22 5.91
N SER A 105 8.53 -18.26 7.09
CA SER A 105 8.94 -17.06 7.83
C SER A 105 10.21 -16.44 7.23
N PHE A 106 10.32 -15.12 7.30
CA PHE A 106 11.48 -14.36 6.83
C PHE A 106 12.15 -13.52 7.92
N GLY A 107 11.67 -13.53 9.17
CA GLY A 107 12.21 -12.70 10.25
C GLY A 107 13.68 -12.93 10.60
N ASP A 108 14.23 -14.11 10.30
CA ASP A 108 15.66 -14.41 10.50
C ASP A 108 16.52 -14.06 9.28
N ARG A 109 15.90 -13.65 8.17
CA ARG A 109 16.55 -13.38 6.88
C ARG A 109 16.46 -11.92 6.45
N LEU A 110 15.36 -11.26 6.81
CA LEU A 110 15.05 -9.88 6.43
C LEU A 110 14.85 -9.04 7.69
N SER A 111 15.46 -7.85 7.70
CA SER A 111 15.15 -6.83 8.70
C SER A 111 13.74 -6.27 8.51
N ASP A 112 13.21 -5.62 9.53
CA ASP A 112 11.89 -4.98 9.45
C ASP A 112 11.83 -3.95 8.32
N GLN A 113 12.91 -3.19 8.10
CA GLN A 113 12.98 -2.24 6.98
C GLN A 113 12.97 -2.94 5.62
N GLN A 114 13.66 -4.08 5.48
CA GLN A 114 13.64 -4.87 4.25
C GLN A 114 12.25 -5.45 3.96
N ILE A 115 11.52 -5.87 4.99
CA ILE A 115 10.12 -6.31 4.86
C ILE A 115 9.24 -5.15 4.39
N ILE A 116 9.42 -3.96 4.96
CA ILE A 116 8.68 -2.76 4.55
C ILE A 116 9.00 -2.36 3.10
N ASP A 117 10.27 -2.43 2.69
CA ASP A 117 10.66 -2.19 1.29
C ASP A 117 9.97 -3.19 0.33
N VAL A 118 9.90 -4.48 0.70
CA VAL A 118 9.15 -5.50 -0.08
C VAL A 118 7.67 -5.15 -0.21
N ILE A 119 7.05 -4.64 0.86
CA ILE A 119 5.65 -4.19 0.83
C ILE A 119 5.47 -3.01 -0.12
N ALA A 120 6.34 -2.00 -0.03
CA ALA A 120 6.33 -0.86 -0.96
C ALA A 120 6.38 -1.33 -2.42
N TRP A 121 7.24 -2.30 -2.73
CA TRP A 121 7.39 -2.80 -4.11
C TRP A 121 6.13 -3.47 -4.68
N PHE A 122 5.40 -4.27 -3.90
CA PHE A 122 4.16 -4.87 -4.45
C PHE A 122 2.99 -3.89 -4.44
N GLN A 123 2.99 -2.92 -3.50
CA GLN A 123 1.99 -1.84 -3.50
C GLN A 123 2.16 -0.85 -4.65
N ASP A 124 3.39 -0.72 -5.19
CA ASP A 124 3.67 0.06 -6.40
C ASP A 124 2.97 -0.48 -7.66
N ARG A 125 2.50 -1.72 -7.62
CA ARG A 125 1.70 -2.32 -8.70
C ARG A 125 0.20 -2.07 -8.55
N TRP A 126 -0.22 -1.51 -7.42
CA TRP A 126 -1.62 -1.24 -7.17
C TRP A 126 -2.05 0.02 -7.92
N THR A 127 -3.20 -0.04 -8.57
CA THR A 127 -3.84 1.14 -9.14
C THR A 127 -4.05 2.19 -8.06
N ASP A 128 -4.13 3.45 -8.48
CA ASP A 128 -4.45 4.57 -7.59
C ASP A 128 -5.72 4.34 -6.79
N GLU A 129 -6.73 3.71 -7.40
CA GLU A 129 -7.97 3.34 -6.72
C GLU A 129 -7.75 2.29 -5.61
N ILE A 130 -7.02 1.21 -5.89
CA ILE A 130 -6.75 0.16 -4.88
C ILE A 130 -5.91 0.72 -3.74
N TYR A 131 -4.91 1.54 -4.06
CA TYR A 131 -4.08 2.18 -3.04
C TYR A 131 -4.87 3.15 -2.17
N ALA A 132 -5.77 3.95 -2.77
CA ALA A 132 -6.63 4.86 -2.01
C ALA A 132 -7.52 4.09 -1.01
N GLN A 133 -8.12 2.97 -1.44
CA GLN A 133 -8.93 2.12 -0.55
C GLN A 133 -8.10 1.50 0.58
N TRP A 134 -6.90 1.01 0.26
CA TRP A 134 -5.98 0.50 1.28
C TRP A 134 -5.55 1.61 2.25
N TRP A 135 -5.30 2.83 1.77
CA TRP A 135 -4.86 3.95 2.60
C TRP A 135 -5.90 4.31 3.67
N GLU A 136 -7.19 4.33 3.32
CA GLU A 136 -8.26 4.52 4.30
C GLU A 136 -8.30 3.41 5.36
N LEU A 137 -8.07 2.16 4.94
CA LEU A 137 -7.98 1.02 5.86
C LEU A 137 -6.75 1.11 6.77
N GLU A 138 -5.60 1.47 6.21
CA GLU A 138 -4.35 1.68 6.94
C GLU A 138 -4.52 2.75 8.01
N LEU A 139 -5.09 3.91 7.67
CA LEU A 139 -5.38 4.96 8.64
C LEU A 139 -6.31 4.48 9.76
N ARG A 140 -7.34 3.69 9.42
CA ARG A 140 -8.27 3.15 10.42
C ARG A 140 -7.59 2.19 11.40
N SER A 141 -6.58 1.45 10.96
CA SER A 141 -5.87 0.47 11.78
C SER A 141 -4.97 1.09 12.86
N ARG A 142 -4.74 2.41 12.81
CA ARG A 142 -3.84 3.15 13.71
C ARG A 142 -4.56 3.88 14.85
N GLN A 143 -5.89 3.80 14.91
CA GLN A 143 -6.73 4.38 15.95
C GLN A 143 -7.00 3.36 17.05
#